data_AF-A0A1Q7PJQ4-F1
#
_entry.id   AF-A0A1Q7PJQ4-F1
#
_cell.length_a   1.000
_cell.length_b   1.000
_cell.length_c   1.000
_cell.angle_alpha   90.00
_cell.angle_beta   90.00
_cell.angle_gamma   90.00
#
_symmetry.space_group_name_H-M   'P 1'
#
loop_
_entity.id
_entity.type
_entity.pdbx_description
1 polymer ?
#
loop_
_entity_poly.entity_id
_entity_poly.type
_entity_poly.pdbx_seq_one_letter_code
_entity_poly.pdbx_strand_id
1 'polypeptide(L)'
;MAKLPPGIESGGIKAGTLEVSLDVKGKQRDWKTWQINGWVAITDGQITTQDLGHTVKDLYVRLKLVRNGADLKRLAFRIKDNDLRLSGSIRNWHETPAITLKAESSKLDFDLLIPKGGRSPLRDFLETLASTSRLVATVGIDRGVYQQFTFTEVSCRVNIRDGVMDVDRLNGQSDGGRLAGRLVVRLPREKPAEAEVSVRIDGVPFLKLSQLMSEKHLVSGELSATATVQGHGRHPRGVLPTLNGKVELLIKQGRVQKGTIVPKIVMLLNLPMLLQGKIDLARDGMPFDKMAGTFSLKDGVLFSENMVVDSPVIKITGAGSYDLTNDQLDVIYAASPLGAYSQLLKSIPLFGKLFAGERKGIDTALFAVKGSLEGPKVTYLPLKSFATGLTGLAQLAVDVLKNTILLPKELIAPADERAPEPATDQAPPSLVKENAPPSVETDHVAPPPQVDQVPQPSAPSSP
;
A
#
# COMPACT_ATOMS: atom_id res chain seq x y z
N MET A 1 47.35 14.34 -25.44
CA MET A 1 45.97 13.81 -25.35
C MET A 1 45.52 13.46 -26.75
N ALA A 2 45.42 12.16 -27.07
CA ALA A 2 44.99 11.71 -28.40
C ALA A 2 43.50 12.02 -28.58
N LYS A 3 43.14 12.72 -29.67
CA LYS A 3 41.73 12.93 -30.05
C LYS A 3 41.13 11.59 -30.48
N LEU A 4 39.87 11.36 -30.12
CA LEU A 4 39.09 10.20 -30.53
C LEU A 4 39.00 10.12 -32.07
N PRO A 5 38.97 8.91 -32.65
CA PRO A 5 38.79 8.72 -34.09
C PRO A 5 37.50 9.37 -34.62
N PRO A 6 37.49 9.87 -35.86
CA PRO A 6 36.28 10.41 -36.48
C PRO A 6 35.19 9.33 -36.55
N GLY A 7 34.03 9.61 -35.95
CA GLY A 7 32.89 8.68 -35.82
C GLY A 7 32.56 8.26 -34.39
N ILE A 8 33.45 8.52 -33.42
CA ILE A 8 33.15 8.38 -31.99
C ILE A 8 32.76 9.77 -31.46
N GLU A 9 31.46 10.07 -31.47
CA GLU A 9 30.95 11.24 -30.75
C GLU A 9 31.04 10.99 -29.24
N SER A 10 31.63 11.92 -28.49
CA SER A 10 31.57 11.93 -27.03
C SER A 10 30.15 12.33 -26.60
N GLY A 11 29.16 11.47 -26.86
CA GLY A 11 27.76 11.74 -26.54
C GLY A 11 27.61 12.10 -25.06
N GLY A 12 27.55 13.39 -24.75
CA GLY A 12 27.36 13.94 -23.41
C GLY A 12 28.46 13.68 -22.36
N ILE A 13 29.52 12.92 -22.65
CA ILE A 13 30.60 12.61 -21.69
C ILE A 13 31.54 13.81 -21.56
N LYS A 14 31.62 14.39 -20.34
CA LYS A 14 32.46 15.56 -20.02
C LYS A 14 33.84 15.20 -19.46
N ALA A 15 33.94 14.10 -18.72
CA ALA A 15 35.18 13.65 -18.08
C ALA A 15 35.13 12.15 -17.79
N GLY A 16 36.29 11.55 -17.52
CA GLY A 16 36.47 10.16 -17.10
C GLY A 16 37.53 9.42 -17.92
N THR A 17 37.91 8.24 -17.43
CA THR A 17 38.80 7.31 -18.14
C THR A 17 37.98 6.14 -18.65
N LEU A 18 38.09 5.87 -19.95
CA LEU A 18 37.53 4.68 -20.59
C LEU A 18 38.69 3.73 -20.95
N GLU A 19 38.64 2.53 -20.42
CA GLU A 19 39.54 1.44 -20.75
C GLU A 19 38.75 0.32 -21.42
N VAL A 20 39.26 -0.16 -22.56
CA VAL A 20 38.60 -1.18 -23.36
C VAL A 20 39.63 -2.19 -23.83
N SER A 21 39.33 -3.47 -23.64
CA SER A 21 40.09 -4.57 -24.22
C SER A 21 39.10 -5.52 -24.88
N LEU A 22 39.25 -5.77 -26.18
CA LEU A 22 38.33 -6.60 -26.96
C LEU A 22 39.11 -7.61 -27.81
N ASP A 23 38.71 -8.86 -27.73
CA ASP A 23 39.03 -9.93 -28.69
C ASP A 23 37.75 -10.25 -29.46
N VAL A 24 37.71 -9.88 -30.74
CA VAL A 24 36.56 -10.06 -31.63
C VAL A 24 36.92 -11.10 -32.68
N LYS A 25 36.19 -12.20 -32.70
CA LYS A 25 36.35 -13.29 -33.68
C LYS A 25 35.05 -13.50 -34.44
N GLY A 26 35.08 -13.38 -35.76
CA GLY A 26 33.91 -13.55 -36.60
C GLY A 26 34.28 -13.86 -38.05
N LYS A 27 33.30 -14.34 -38.83
CA LYS A 27 33.44 -14.52 -40.28
C LYS A 27 32.48 -13.59 -41.00
N GLN A 28 32.95 -12.89 -42.04
CA GLN A 28 32.15 -11.99 -42.89
C GLN A 28 31.48 -10.83 -42.11
N ARG A 29 30.57 -10.09 -42.78
CA ARG A 29 29.84 -8.93 -42.22
C ARG A 29 28.64 -9.30 -41.34
N ASP A 30 28.40 -10.58 -41.07
CA ASP A 30 27.29 -11.01 -40.21
C ASP A 30 27.69 -10.91 -38.73
N TRP A 31 27.45 -9.72 -38.17
CA TRP A 31 27.75 -9.38 -36.77
C TRP A 31 27.06 -10.29 -35.75
N LYS A 32 25.99 -11.01 -36.14
CA LYS A 32 25.31 -11.98 -35.26
C LYS A 32 26.17 -13.21 -34.96
N THR A 33 27.18 -13.48 -35.78
CA THR A 33 28.11 -14.60 -35.61
C THR A 33 29.39 -14.21 -34.86
N TRP A 34 29.56 -12.92 -34.55
CA TRP A 34 30.78 -12.41 -33.93
C TRP A 34 30.83 -12.82 -32.46
N GLN A 35 31.94 -13.44 -32.07
CA GLN A 35 32.26 -13.73 -30.68
C GLN A 35 33.07 -12.57 -30.14
N ILE A 36 32.49 -11.83 -29.20
CA ILE A 36 33.13 -10.70 -28.54
C ILE A 36 33.50 -11.15 -27.13
N ASN A 37 34.80 -11.10 -26.82
CA ASN A 37 35.31 -11.29 -25.47
C ASN A 37 36.10 -10.07 -25.07
N GLY A 38 36.17 -9.80 -23.77
CA GLY A 38 36.97 -8.69 -23.28
C GLY A 38 36.34 -8.02 -22.09
N TRP A 39 36.69 -6.76 -21.89
CA TRP A 39 36.16 -5.96 -20.81
C TRP A 39 36.14 -4.48 -21.18
N VAL A 40 35.20 -3.79 -20.55
CA VAL A 40 35.04 -2.34 -20.62
C VAL A 40 35.05 -1.82 -19.19
N ALA A 41 35.88 -0.83 -18.91
CA ALA A 41 35.89 -0.12 -17.65
C ALA A 41 35.75 1.38 -17.88
N ILE A 42 34.90 2.00 -17.06
CA ILE A 42 34.80 3.46 -16.97
C ILE A 42 35.08 3.83 -15.53
N THR A 43 35.94 4.82 -15.32
CA THR A 43 36.24 5.38 -14.00
C THR A 43 36.09 6.90 -14.04
N ASP A 44 35.55 7.47 -12.97
CA ASP A 44 35.33 8.91 -12.79
C ASP A 44 34.56 9.58 -13.96
N GLY A 45 33.63 8.83 -14.56
CA GLY A 45 32.84 9.31 -15.67
C GLY A 45 31.86 10.41 -15.25
N GLN A 46 31.73 11.45 -16.08
CA GLN A 46 30.73 12.49 -15.93
C GLN A 46 29.93 12.63 -17.22
N ILE A 47 28.62 12.47 -17.16
CA ILE A 47 27.73 12.53 -18.34
C ILE A 47 26.66 13.58 -18.10
N THR A 48 26.50 14.52 -19.04
CA THR A 48 25.34 15.41 -19.08
C THR A 48 24.31 14.83 -20.02
N THR A 49 23.21 14.34 -19.47
CA THR A 49 22.10 13.80 -20.24
C THR A 49 21.12 14.94 -20.54
N GLN A 50 20.84 15.19 -21.82
CA GLN A 50 19.87 16.22 -22.23
C GLN A 50 18.45 15.88 -21.74
N ASP A 51 18.11 14.59 -21.65
CA ASP A 51 16.74 14.13 -21.32
C ASP A 51 16.39 14.18 -19.83
N LEU A 52 17.37 14.02 -18.93
CA LEU A 52 17.13 14.04 -17.47
C LEU A 52 17.36 15.41 -16.83
N GLY A 53 17.88 16.40 -17.59
CA GLY A 53 18.20 17.73 -17.07
C GLY A 53 19.24 17.74 -15.93
N HIS A 54 19.91 16.62 -15.67
CA HIS A 54 20.82 16.42 -14.55
C HIS A 54 22.15 15.82 -15.03
N THR A 55 23.21 16.07 -14.27
CA THR A 55 24.54 15.50 -14.54
C THR A 55 24.69 14.21 -13.76
N VAL A 56 25.02 13.13 -14.46
CA VAL A 56 25.48 11.87 -13.88
C VAL A 56 26.94 12.05 -13.47
N LYS A 57 27.24 11.84 -12.20
CA LYS A 57 28.58 11.94 -11.61
C LYS A 57 29.03 10.58 -11.10
N ASP A 58 30.33 10.47 -10.84
CA ASP A 58 30.96 9.27 -10.26
C ASP A 58 30.60 7.99 -11.04
N LEU A 59 30.46 8.10 -12.38
CA LEU A 59 30.10 6.95 -13.21
C LEU A 59 31.27 5.98 -13.22
N TYR A 60 31.01 4.82 -12.65
CA TYR A 60 31.91 3.68 -12.61
C TYR A 60 31.26 2.51 -13.31
N VAL A 61 31.96 1.90 -14.27
CA VAL A 61 31.50 0.70 -14.98
C VAL A 61 32.64 -0.32 -14.98
N ARG A 62 32.32 -1.57 -14.67
CA ARG A 62 33.13 -2.74 -14.99
C ARG A 62 32.24 -3.80 -15.62
N LEU A 63 32.43 -3.99 -16.91
CA LEU A 63 31.68 -4.93 -17.73
C LEU A 63 32.67 -5.93 -18.33
N LYS A 64 32.39 -7.22 -18.17
CA LYS A 64 33.11 -8.29 -18.85
C LYS A 64 32.23 -8.82 -19.99
N LEU A 65 32.75 -8.83 -21.20
CA LEU A 65 32.08 -9.39 -22.37
C LEU A 65 32.51 -10.85 -22.55
N VAL A 66 31.55 -11.73 -22.76
CA VAL A 66 31.76 -13.18 -22.87
C VAL A 66 30.90 -13.76 -23.98
N ARG A 67 31.51 -14.05 -25.14
CA ARG A 67 30.93 -14.64 -26.37
C ARG A 67 29.48 -14.24 -26.69
N ASN A 68 28.49 -14.77 -25.98
CA ASN A 68 27.06 -14.59 -26.18
C ASN A 68 26.37 -13.84 -25.00
N GLY A 69 27.10 -12.95 -24.34
CA GLY A 69 26.58 -12.25 -23.18
C GLY A 69 27.59 -11.31 -22.52
N ALA A 70 27.19 -10.79 -21.36
CA ALA A 70 28.01 -9.88 -20.58
C ALA A 70 27.78 -10.09 -19.08
N ASP A 71 28.82 -9.85 -18.29
CA ASP A 71 28.79 -9.88 -16.83
C ASP A 71 29.13 -8.48 -16.33
N LEU A 72 28.10 -7.82 -15.79
CA LEU A 72 28.21 -6.50 -15.19
C LEU A 72 28.68 -6.66 -13.75
N LYS A 73 29.99 -6.58 -13.56
CA LYS A 73 30.59 -6.64 -12.22
C LYS A 73 30.14 -5.49 -11.34
N ARG A 74 30.07 -4.29 -11.91
CA ARG A 74 29.56 -3.11 -11.23
C ARG A 74 29.23 -2.02 -12.23
N LEU A 75 28.06 -1.42 -12.08
CA LEU A 75 27.76 -0.09 -12.58
C LEU A 75 27.36 0.73 -11.36
N ALA A 76 27.99 1.88 -11.15
CA ALA A 76 27.61 2.79 -10.08
C ALA A 76 27.65 4.22 -10.59
N PHE A 77 26.72 5.04 -10.15
CA PHE A 77 26.72 6.46 -10.45
C PHE A 77 25.90 7.23 -9.41
N ARG A 78 26.02 8.56 -9.46
CA ARG A 78 25.19 9.49 -8.69
C ARG A 78 24.47 10.48 -9.58
N ILE A 79 23.23 10.79 -9.22
CA ILE A 79 22.42 11.85 -9.85
C ILE A 79 21.77 12.65 -8.72
N LYS A 80 22.13 13.94 -8.62
CA LYS A 80 21.82 14.78 -7.44
C LYS A 80 22.32 14.09 -6.16
N ASP A 81 21.44 13.91 -5.18
CA ASP A 81 21.71 13.25 -3.90
C ASP A 81 21.43 11.73 -3.94
N ASN A 82 21.09 11.18 -5.11
CA ASN A 82 20.75 9.78 -5.27
C ASN A 82 21.97 9.00 -5.73
N ASP A 83 22.10 7.77 -5.25
CA ASP A 83 23.09 6.82 -5.72
C ASP A 83 22.42 5.56 -6.24
N LEU A 84 23.01 4.95 -7.26
CA LEU A 84 22.57 3.66 -7.78
C LEU A 84 23.78 2.77 -7.98
N ARG A 85 23.65 1.51 -7.59
CA ARG A 85 24.62 0.44 -7.82
C ARG A 85 23.91 -0.73 -8.46
N LEU A 86 24.40 -1.17 -9.60
CA LEU A 86 23.89 -2.30 -10.36
C LEU A 86 24.99 -3.35 -10.51
N SER A 87 24.60 -4.61 -10.46
CA SER A 87 25.42 -5.76 -10.87
C SER A 87 24.54 -6.82 -11.49
N GLY A 88 25.12 -7.72 -12.29
CA GLY A 88 24.33 -8.79 -12.88
C GLY A 88 24.93 -9.38 -14.14
N SER A 89 24.10 -10.11 -14.88
CA SER A 89 24.53 -10.79 -16.11
C SER A 89 23.47 -10.74 -17.19
N ILE A 90 23.92 -10.70 -18.44
CA ILE A 90 23.13 -10.81 -19.65
C ILE A 90 23.61 -12.08 -20.37
N ARG A 91 22.67 -12.94 -20.74
CA ARG A 91 22.95 -14.14 -21.55
C ARG A 91 22.09 -14.12 -22.80
N ASN A 92 22.53 -14.82 -23.84
CA ASN A 92 21.79 -14.99 -25.10
C ASN A 92 21.41 -13.65 -25.75
N TRP A 93 22.33 -12.68 -25.72
CA TRP A 93 22.05 -11.32 -26.16
C TRP A 93 21.76 -11.16 -27.66
N HIS A 94 22.06 -12.18 -28.49
CA HIS A 94 21.79 -12.21 -29.93
C HIS A 94 20.43 -12.82 -30.28
N GLU A 95 19.75 -13.44 -29.31
CA GLU A 95 18.44 -14.09 -29.48
C GLU A 95 17.40 -13.38 -28.60
N THR A 96 17.06 -13.95 -27.45
CA THR A 96 16.22 -13.33 -26.43
C THR A 96 17.07 -13.14 -25.17
N PRO A 97 17.57 -11.92 -24.91
CA PRO A 97 18.43 -11.64 -23.78
C PRO A 97 17.76 -12.06 -22.46
N ALA A 98 18.44 -12.93 -21.71
CA ALA A 98 18.09 -13.26 -20.34
C ALA A 98 18.95 -12.42 -19.40
N ILE A 99 18.31 -11.49 -18.69
CA ILE A 99 18.96 -10.46 -17.90
C ILE A 99 18.63 -10.71 -16.43
N THR A 100 19.66 -10.83 -15.59
CA THR A 100 19.54 -10.91 -14.14
C THR A 100 20.28 -9.74 -13.52
N LEU A 101 19.59 -8.91 -12.73
CA LEU A 101 20.16 -7.73 -12.11
C LEU A 101 19.95 -7.71 -10.59
N LYS A 102 20.91 -7.11 -9.89
CA LYS A 102 20.76 -6.64 -8.52
C LYS A 102 20.97 -5.13 -8.53
N ALA A 103 19.99 -4.39 -8.03
CA ALA A 103 20.02 -2.94 -7.91
C ALA A 103 19.98 -2.54 -6.44
N GLU A 104 20.90 -1.68 -6.02
CA GLU A 104 21.02 -1.17 -4.66
C GLU A 104 21.15 0.34 -4.67
N SER A 105 20.52 1.00 -3.70
CA SER A 105 20.59 2.46 -3.52
C SER A 105 20.54 2.78 -2.02
N SER A 106 21.41 3.67 -1.56
CA SER A 106 21.31 4.17 -0.18
C SER A 106 20.23 5.25 -0.06
N LYS A 107 20.01 6.03 -1.13
CA LYS A 107 18.96 7.04 -1.21
C LYS A 107 18.40 7.13 -2.62
N LEU A 108 17.08 7.00 -2.74
CA LEU A 108 16.36 7.16 -4.00
C LEU A 108 15.13 8.06 -3.85
N ASP A 109 15.08 9.10 -4.68
CA ASP A 109 13.91 9.90 -4.95
C ASP A 109 13.10 9.26 -6.09
N PHE A 110 11.95 8.67 -5.75
CA PHE A 110 11.04 8.02 -6.70
C PHE A 110 10.37 9.00 -7.65
N ASP A 111 10.38 10.31 -7.35
CA ASP A 111 9.89 11.34 -8.27
C ASP A 111 10.71 11.38 -9.57
N LEU A 112 11.94 10.85 -9.56
CA LEU A 112 12.78 10.65 -10.76
C LEU A 112 12.33 9.48 -11.63
N LEU A 113 11.56 8.53 -11.09
CA LEU A 113 11.11 7.33 -11.79
C LEU A 113 9.68 7.46 -12.33
N ILE A 114 8.89 8.38 -11.80
CA ILE A 114 7.49 8.55 -12.16
C ILE A 114 7.36 9.73 -13.15
N PRO A 115 7.10 9.46 -14.45
CA PRO A 115 6.95 10.53 -15.43
C PRO A 115 5.69 11.37 -15.15
N LYS A 116 5.83 12.70 -15.18
CA LYS A 116 4.79 13.68 -14.80
C LYS A 116 3.89 14.14 -15.96
N GLY A 117 3.72 13.34 -17.01
CA GLY A 117 3.01 13.78 -18.20
C GLY A 117 2.81 12.69 -19.25
N GLY A 118 2.99 13.06 -20.51
CA GLY A 118 2.83 12.16 -21.65
C GLY A 118 3.84 11.01 -21.69
N ARG A 119 3.92 10.35 -22.85
CA ARG A 119 4.79 9.20 -23.05
C ARG A 119 6.25 9.55 -22.73
N SER A 120 6.92 8.73 -21.92
CA SER A 120 8.27 9.00 -21.40
C SER A 120 9.34 8.08 -22.01
N PRO A 121 10.62 8.50 -22.05
CA PRO A 121 11.72 7.63 -22.49
C PRO A 121 11.82 6.34 -21.67
N LEU A 122 11.49 6.40 -20.38
CA LEU A 122 11.42 5.22 -19.50
C LEU A 122 10.34 4.24 -19.97
N ARG A 123 9.19 4.74 -20.44
CA ARG A 123 8.11 3.90 -20.99
C ARG A 123 8.57 3.16 -22.24
N ASP A 124 9.22 3.84 -23.18
CA ASP A 124 9.72 3.23 -24.42
C ASP A 124 10.81 2.18 -24.13
N PHE A 125 11.68 2.47 -23.17
CA PHE A 125 12.69 1.52 -22.68
C PHE A 125 12.03 0.27 -22.10
N LEU A 126 11.03 0.42 -21.22
CA LEU A 126 10.34 -0.71 -20.60
C LEU A 126 9.54 -1.54 -21.63
N GLU A 127 8.86 -0.91 -22.59
CA GLU A 127 8.17 -1.62 -23.69
C GLU A 127 9.16 -2.43 -24.55
N THR A 128 10.31 -1.85 -24.87
CA THR A 128 11.37 -2.52 -25.61
C THR A 128 11.92 -3.70 -24.83
N LEU A 129 12.23 -3.49 -23.55
CA LEU A 129 12.74 -4.54 -22.67
C LEU A 129 11.73 -5.68 -22.53
N ALA A 130 10.44 -5.37 -22.36
CA ALA A 130 9.38 -6.36 -22.23
C ALA A 130 9.05 -7.13 -23.51
N SER A 131 9.34 -6.55 -24.68
CA SER A 131 9.09 -7.19 -25.99
C SER A 131 10.30 -7.94 -26.53
N THR A 132 11.51 -7.63 -26.07
CA THR A 132 12.75 -8.18 -26.64
C THR A 132 13.49 -9.12 -25.69
N SER A 133 13.25 -9.02 -24.38
CA SER A 133 14.11 -9.62 -23.36
C SER A 133 13.30 -10.21 -22.19
N ARG A 134 13.99 -11.00 -21.35
CA ARG A 134 13.49 -11.45 -20.05
C ARG A 134 14.36 -10.87 -18.95
N LEU A 135 13.78 -10.08 -18.06
CA LEU A 135 14.46 -9.47 -16.92
C LEU A 135 13.98 -10.10 -15.61
N VAL A 136 14.91 -10.44 -14.74
CA VAL A 136 14.67 -10.61 -13.30
C VAL A 136 15.61 -9.68 -12.55
N ALA A 137 15.07 -8.75 -11.77
CA ALA A 137 15.85 -7.86 -10.93
C ALA A 137 15.44 -7.98 -9.47
N THR A 138 16.42 -7.87 -8.57
CA THR A 138 16.19 -7.64 -7.14
C THR A 138 16.60 -6.22 -6.82
N VAL A 139 15.75 -5.49 -6.11
CA VAL A 139 15.96 -4.08 -5.79
C VAL A 139 15.96 -3.92 -4.28
N GLY A 140 16.98 -3.24 -3.75
CA GLY A 140 17.07 -2.83 -2.35
C GLY A 140 17.36 -1.33 -2.26
N ILE A 141 16.57 -0.60 -1.48
CA ILE A 141 16.75 0.83 -1.27
C ILE A 141 16.66 1.12 0.23
N ASP A 142 17.74 1.64 0.81
CA ASP A 142 17.80 1.89 2.26
C ASP A 142 16.84 3.02 2.67
N ARG A 143 16.83 4.11 1.88
CA ARG A 143 15.94 5.25 2.08
C ARG A 143 15.29 5.71 0.79
N GLY A 144 13.98 5.57 0.71
CA GLY A 144 13.14 6.05 -0.37
C GLY A 144 12.45 7.37 -0.02
N VAL A 145 12.32 8.26 -0.98
CA VAL A 145 11.48 9.46 -0.85
C VAL A 145 10.57 9.54 -2.07
N TYR A 146 9.29 9.80 -1.85
CA TYR A 146 8.36 10.18 -2.91
C TYR A 146 7.59 11.40 -2.44
N GLN A 147 7.76 12.53 -3.13
CA GLN A 147 7.25 13.83 -2.66
C GLN A 147 7.73 14.13 -1.22
N GLN A 148 6.83 14.11 -0.24
CA GLN A 148 7.16 14.29 1.19
C GLN A 148 7.18 12.98 1.98
N PHE A 149 6.71 11.88 1.38
CA PHE A 149 6.62 10.60 2.05
C PHE A 149 7.97 9.89 2.02
N THR A 150 8.39 9.39 3.18
CA THR A 150 9.65 8.67 3.35
C THR A 150 9.40 7.20 3.64
N PHE A 151 10.16 6.36 2.96
CA PHE A 151 10.19 4.91 3.15
C PHE A 151 11.61 4.48 3.54
N THR A 152 11.72 3.38 4.27
CA THR A 152 12.99 2.76 4.63
C THR A 152 12.94 1.26 4.34
N GLU A 153 14.11 0.66 4.11
CA GLU A 153 14.26 -0.78 3.87
C GLU A 153 13.35 -1.29 2.73
N VAL A 154 13.29 -0.53 1.64
CA VAL A 154 12.46 -0.90 0.50
C VAL A 154 13.12 -2.05 -0.23
N SER A 155 12.39 -3.15 -0.38
CA SER A 155 12.85 -4.31 -1.15
C SER A 155 11.75 -4.77 -2.09
N CYS A 156 12.13 -5.19 -3.31
CA CYS A 156 11.21 -5.82 -4.23
C CYS A 156 11.94 -6.71 -5.24
N ARG A 157 11.17 -7.50 -5.98
CA ARG A 157 11.65 -8.20 -7.18
C ARG A 157 10.83 -7.75 -8.38
N VAL A 158 11.54 -7.44 -9.46
CA VAL A 158 10.97 -6.98 -10.72
C VAL A 158 11.18 -8.08 -11.76
N ASN A 159 10.10 -8.55 -12.36
CA ASN A 159 10.13 -9.48 -13.47
C ASN A 159 9.54 -8.78 -14.70
N ILE A 160 10.26 -8.82 -15.83
CA ILE A 160 9.75 -8.28 -17.10
C ILE A 160 9.87 -9.36 -18.16
N ARG A 161 8.73 -9.73 -18.75
CA ARG A 161 8.66 -10.69 -19.86
C ARG A 161 7.31 -10.57 -20.56
N ASP A 162 7.27 -10.93 -21.84
CA ASP A 162 6.03 -11.13 -22.60
C ASP A 162 5.09 -9.90 -22.53
N GLY A 163 5.66 -8.69 -22.58
CA GLY A 163 4.91 -7.43 -22.51
C GLY A 163 4.35 -7.07 -21.13
N VAL A 164 4.77 -7.74 -20.06
CA VAL A 164 4.32 -7.50 -18.68
C VAL A 164 5.51 -7.20 -17.77
N MET A 165 5.37 -6.18 -16.93
CA MET A 165 6.23 -5.92 -15.78
C MET A 165 5.49 -6.27 -14.50
N ASP A 166 6.05 -7.16 -13.69
CA ASP A 166 5.53 -7.60 -12.40
C ASP A 166 6.53 -7.27 -11.31
N VAL A 167 6.17 -6.34 -10.45
CA VAL A 167 6.92 -5.98 -9.25
C VAL A 167 6.25 -6.67 -8.07
N ASP A 168 6.85 -7.77 -7.63
CA ASP A 168 6.37 -8.57 -6.50
C ASP A 168 7.20 -8.33 -5.24
N ARG A 169 6.66 -8.79 -4.10
CA ARG A 169 7.31 -8.70 -2.79
C ARG A 169 7.79 -7.28 -2.46
N LEU A 170 7.05 -6.27 -2.89
CA LEU A 170 7.34 -4.89 -2.53
C LEU A 170 7.09 -4.77 -1.04
N ASN A 171 8.14 -4.56 -0.25
CA ASN A 171 8.08 -4.35 1.18
C ASN A 171 8.83 -3.06 1.52
N GLY A 172 8.41 -2.39 2.58
CA GLY A 172 9.11 -1.24 3.14
C GLY A 172 8.52 -0.83 4.48
N GLN A 173 9.18 0.11 5.14
CA GLN A 173 8.76 0.65 6.42
C GLN A 173 8.62 2.17 6.37
N SER A 174 7.71 2.72 7.17
CA SER A 174 7.56 4.17 7.34
C SER A 174 7.06 4.49 8.73
N ASP A 175 7.84 5.28 9.48
CA ASP A 175 7.49 5.81 10.81
C ASP A 175 6.89 4.75 11.78
N GLY A 176 7.50 3.56 11.82
CA GLY A 176 7.08 2.44 12.69
C GLY A 176 6.04 1.49 12.07
N GLY A 177 5.41 1.88 10.96
CA GLY A 177 4.49 1.04 10.21
C GLY A 177 5.15 0.29 9.05
N ARG A 178 4.42 -0.68 8.51
CA ARG A 178 4.85 -1.54 7.39
C ARG A 178 4.01 -1.30 6.15
N LEU A 179 4.65 -1.40 4.99
CA LEU A 179 4.02 -1.36 3.69
C LEU A 179 4.40 -2.63 2.92
N ALA A 180 3.40 -3.27 2.33
CA ALA A 180 3.58 -4.40 1.43
C ALA A 180 2.75 -4.21 0.16
N GLY A 181 3.19 -4.74 -0.97
CA GLY A 181 2.42 -4.62 -2.20
C GLY A 181 2.93 -5.42 -3.40
N ARG A 182 2.20 -5.25 -4.50
CA ARG A 182 2.51 -5.76 -5.83
C ARG A 182 2.02 -4.76 -6.87
N LEU A 183 2.79 -4.59 -7.93
CA LEU A 183 2.43 -3.79 -9.09
C LEU A 183 2.58 -4.65 -10.34
N VAL A 184 1.50 -4.80 -11.10
CA VAL A 184 1.51 -5.46 -12.41
C VAL A 184 1.18 -4.43 -13.47
N VAL A 185 2.05 -4.26 -14.46
CA VAL A 185 1.86 -3.32 -15.56
C VAL A 185 1.90 -4.08 -16.88
N ARG A 186 0.81 -4.00 -17.64
CA ARG A 186 0.77 -4.43 -19.03
C ARG A 186 1.32 -3.30 -19.91
N LEU A 187 2.33 -3.62 -20.71
CA LEU A 187 3.10 -2.70 -21.53
C LEU A 187 2.86 -2.98 -23.04
N PRO A 188 1.63 -2.82 -23.57
CA PRO A 188 1.40 -3.03 -25.00
C PRO A 188 2.13 -1.94 -25.81
N ARG A 189 2.75 -2.34 -26.93
CA ARG A 189 3.47 -1.42 -27.81
C ARG A 189 2.53 -0.33 -28.33
N GLU A 190 2.98 0.93 -28.20
CA GLU A 190 2.29 2.14 -28.70
C GLU A 190 0.85 2.32 -28.19
N LYS A 191 0.44 1.55 -27.17
CA LYS A 191 -0.89 1.62 -26.57
C LYS A 191 -0.79 2.01 -25.09
N PRO A 192 -1.83 2.62 -24.51
CA PRO A 192 -1.80 3.01 -23.11
C PRO A 192 -1.63 1.79 -22.19
N ALA A 193 -0.84 2.00 -21.14
CA ALA A 193 -0.63 1.00 -20.10
C ALA A 193 -1.92 0.67 -19.36
N GLU A 194 -1.99 -0.56 -18.89
CA GLU A 194 -2.93 -0.97 -17.85
C GLU A 194 -2.12 -1.44 -16.65
N ALA A 195 -2.48 -0.96 -15.48
CA ALA A 195 -1.78 -1.26 -14.24
C ALA A 195 -2.76 -1.77 -13.19
N GLU A 196 -2.33 -2.76 -12.44
CA GLU A 196 -3.00 -3.26 -11.24
C GLU A 196 -2.03 -3.11 -10.06
N VAL A 197 -2.52 -2.49 -8.99
CA VAL A 197 -1.79 -2.19 -7.78
C VAL A 197 -2.51 -2.85 -6.63
N SER A 198 -1.81 -3.70 -5.90
CA SER A 198 -2.26 -4.26 -4.63
C SER A 198 -1.35 -3.76 -3.52
N VAL A 199 -1.93 -3.15 -2.48
CA VAL A 199 -1.18 -2.56 -1.37
C VAL A 199 -1.82 -2.97 -0.05
N ARG A 200 -0.97 -3.25 0.94
CA ARG A 200 -1.32 -3.40 2.35
C ARG A 200 -0.45 -2.44 3.16
N ILE A 201 -1.10 -1.62 3.96
CA ILE A 201 -0.47 -0.72 4.93
C ILE A 201 -0.89 -1.19 6.31
N ASP A 202 0.04 -1.22 7.24
CA ASP A 202 -0.23 -1.56 8.63
C ASP A 202 0.56 -0.66 9.57
N GLY A 203 -0.14 0.05 10.47
CA GLY A 203 0.51 0.84 11.50
C GLY A 203 1.15 2.16 11.06
N VAL A 204 0.88 2.66 9.86
CA VAL A 204 1.54 3.89 9.36
C VAL A 204 0.79 5.14 9.83
N PRO A 205 1.46 6.16 10.41
CA PRO A 205 0.79 7.40 10.80
C PRO A 205 0.10 8.08 9.60
N PHE A 206 -1.23 8.26 9.68
CA PHE A 206 -2.04 8.79 8.57
C PHE A 206 -1.57 10.18 8.09
N LEU A 207 -1.08 11.01 9.01
CA LEU A 207 -0.54 12.34 8.68
C LEU A 207 0.56 12.29 7.62
N LYS A 208 1.40 11.24 7.61
CA LYS A 208 2.47 11.09 6.62
C LYS A 208 1.89 10.81 5.24
N LEU A 209 0.87 9.96 5.16
CA LEU A 209 0.19 9.66 3.89
C LEU A 209 -0.61 10.86 3.37
N SER A 210 -1.20 11.66 4.24
CA SER A 210 -1.95 12.86 3.82
C SER A 210 -1.09 13.86 3.04
N GLN A 211 0.22 13.89 3.30
CA GLN A 211 1.17 14.74 2.58
C GLN A 211 1.31 14.38 1.09
N LEU A 212 1.00 13.13 0.70
CA LEU A 212 0.98 12.72 -0.71
C LEU A 212 -0.23 13.26 -1.47
N MET A 213 -1.31 13.57 -0.76
CA MET A 213 -2.57 13.97 -1.37
C MET A 213 -2.65 15.49 -1.62
N SER A 214 -1.60 16.28 -1.33
CA SER A 214 -1.63 17.77 -1.32
C SER A 214 -2.70 18.38 -0.38
N GLU A 215 -3.32 17.54 0.44
CA GLU A 215 -4.45 17.87 1.29
C GLU A 215 -3.95 18.42 2.63
N LYS A 216 -4.42 19.62 3.02
CA LYS A 216 -4.20 20.18 4.38
C LYS A 216 -5.19 19.61 5.40
N HIS A 217 -5.54 18.33 5.28
CA HIS A 217 -6.55 17.71 6.14
C HIS A 217 -5.89 17.06 7.34
N LEU A 218 -6.00 17.73 8.49
CA LEU A 218 -5.37 17.32 9.74
C LEU A 218 -6.19 16.21 10.41
N VAL A 219 -6.31 15.06 9.74
CA VAL A 219 -6.66 13.79 10.37
C VAL A 219 -5.36 13.16 10.86
N SER A 220 -5.35 12.72 12.11
CA SER A 220 -4.25 11.98 12.72
C SER A 220 -4.74 10.62 13.18
N GLY A 221 -3.80 9.72 13.45
CA GLY A 221 -4.08 8.35 13.87
C GLY A 221 -3.22 7.34 13.11
N GLU A 222 -3.33 6.09 13.53
CA GLU A 222 -2.60 4.96 12.94
C GLU A 222 -3.44 4.33 11.81
N LEU A 223 -2.93 4.32 10.58
CA LEU A 223 -3.60 3.76 9.41
C LEU A 223 -3.18 2.30 9.19
N SER A 224 -4.19 1.43 9.07
CA SER A 224 -4.08 0.17 8.35
C SER A 224 -5.05 0.21 7.16
N ALA A 225 -4.60 -0.23 5.99
CA ALA A 225 -5.39 -0.20 4.77
C ALA A 225 -5.05 -1.36 3.83
N THR A 226 -6.03 -1.85 3.10
CA THR A 226 -5.84 -2.75 1.97
C THR A 226 -6.48 -2.12 0.73
N ALA A 227 -5.79 -2.20 -0.40
CA ALA A 227 -6.30 -1.67 -1.66
C ALA A 227 -5.89 -2.59 -2.80
N THR A 228 -6.84 -2.90 -3.68
CA THR A 228 -6.58 -3.50 -4.99
C THR A 228 -7.26 -2.62 -6.02
N VAL A 229 -6.46 -1.92 -6.80
CA VAL A 229 -6.91 -0.90 -7.76
C VAL A 229 -6.29 -1.19 -9.11
N GLN A 230 -7.12 -1.24 -10.15
CA GLN A 230 -6.69 -1.32 -11.54
C GLN A 230 -7.08 -0.05 -12.28
N GLY A 231 -6.31 0.32 -13.29
CA GLY A 231 -6.58 1.49 -14.12
C GLY A 231 -5.78 1.48 -15.41
N HIS A 232 -6.20 2.31 -16.37
CA HIS A 232 -5.52 2.43 -17.65
C HIS A 232 -5.50 3.86 -18.20
N GLY A 233 -4.43 4.21 -18.92
CA GLY A 233 -4.27 5.54 -19.49
C GLY A 233 -5.07 5.82 -20.78
N ARG A 234 -6.03 4.96 -21.16
CA ARG A 234 -6.75 5.05 -22.45
C ARG A 234 -7.77 6.19 -22.50
N HIS A 235 -8.12 6.78 -21.36
CA HIS A 235 -9.11 7.84 -21.28
C HIS A 235 -8.45 9.22 -21.46
N PRO A 236 -9.02 10.15 -22.26
CA PRO A 236 -8.42 11.47 -22.52
C PRO A 236 -8.14 12.31 -21.25
N ARG A 237 -8.96 12.14 -20.22
CA ARG A 237 -8.80 12.75 -18.89
C ARG A 237 -7.82 12.01 -17.95
N GLY A 238 -6.99 11.10 -18.47
CA GLY A 238 -6.00 10.37 -17.69
C GLY A 238 -6.52 9.08 -17.06
N VAL A 239 -5.86 8.61 -15.99
CA VAL A 239 -6.13 7.30 -15.38
C VAL A 239 -7.33 7.33 -14.43
N LEU A 240 -7.58 8.46 -13.73
CA LEU A 240 -8.64 8.57 -12.72
C LEU A 240 -10.01 8.03 -13.16
N PRO A 241 -10.54 8.37 -14.35
CA PRO A 241 -11.89 7.94 -14.79
C PRO A 241 -11.97 6.45 -15.12
N THR A 242 -10.87 5.73 -15.07
CA THR A 242 -10.75 4.32 -15.46
C THR A 242 -10.46 3.43 -14.26
N LEU A 243 -10.29 4.05 -13.09
CA LEU A 243 -9.96 3.33 -11.88
C LEU A 243 -11.13 2.45 -11.47
N ASN A 244 -10.82 1.20 -11.20
CA ASN A 244 -11.73 0.19 -10.70
C ASN A 244 -11.04 -0.57 -9.57
N GLY A 245 -11.78 -1.04 -8.57
CA GLY A 245 -11.17 -1.78 -7.47
C GLY A 245 -11.91 -1.72 -6.14
N LYS A 246 -11.18 -2.04 -5.08
CA LYS A 246 -11.66 -2.00 -3.69
C LYS A 246 -10.60 -1.41 -2.78
N VAL A 247 -11.04 -0.64 -1.81
CA VAL A 247 -10.20 -0.05 -0.75
C VAL A 247 -10.88 -0.27 0.58
N GLU A 248 -10.16 -0.80 1.55
CA GLU A 248 -10.58 -0.85 2.94
C GLU A 248 -9.57 -0.07 3.76
N LEU A 249 -10.08 0.77 4.66
CA LEU A 249 -9.24 1.58 5.53
C LEU A 249 -9.74 1.54 6.97
N LEU A 250 -8.79 1.62 7.88
CA LEU A 250 -8.99 1.71 9.32
C LEU A 250 -7.95 2.69 9.88
N ILE A 251 -8.43 3.75 10.52
CA ILE A 251 -7.60 4.67 11.28
C ILE A 251 -7.98 4.53 12.75
N LYS A 252 -7.02 4.22 13.62
CA LYS A 252 -7.24 4.08 15.06
C LYS A 252 -6.65 5.27 15.83
N GLN A 253 -7.27 5.57 16.97
CA GLN A 253 -6.73 6.46 18.01
C GLN A 253 -6.24 7.80 17.44
N GLY A 254 -7.18 8.55 16.87
CA GLY A 254 -6.88 9.71 16.06
C GLY A 254 -7.64 10.96 16.46
N ARG A 255 -7.36 12.04 15.74
CA ARG A 255 -8.04 13.32 15.90
C ARG A 255 -8.28 13.96 14.54
N VAL A 256 -9.46 14.57 14.39
CA VAL A 256 -9.80 15.44 13.27
C VAL A 256 -9.67 16.89 13.74
N GLN A 257 -8.55 17.54 13.42
CA GLN A 257 -8.30 18.93 13.84
C GLN A 257 -8.86 19.93 12.84
N LYS A 258 -8.64 19.67 11.55
CA LYS A 258 -9.11 20.48 10.43
C LYS A 258 -9.59 19.55 9.33
N GLY A 259 -10.49 20.06 8.51
CA GLY A 259 -11.13 19.28 7.46
C GLY A 259 -12.49 19.88 7.14
N THR A 260 -13.13 19.28 6.17
CA THR A 260 -14.23 19.93 5.46
C THR A 260 -15.60 19.35 5.80
N ILE A 261 -15.64 18.13 6.31
CA ILE A 261 -16.87 17.40 6.60
C ILE A 261 -17.11 17.32 8.11
N VAL A 262 -16.31 16.51 8.82
CA VAL A 262 -16.50 16.26 10.26
C VAL A 262 -16.45 17.55 11.09
N PRO A 263 -15.47 18.47 10.92
CA PRO A 263 -15.48 19.74 11.64
C PRO A 263 -16.71 20.61 11.35
N LYS A 264 -17.22 20.62 10.10
CA LYS A 264 -18.47 21.35 9.77
C LYS A 264 -19.69 20.75 10.47
N ILE A 265 -19.77 19.41 10.55
CA ILE A 265 -20.82 18.72 11.33
C ILE A 265 -20.73 19.10 12.82
N VAL A 266 -19.52 19.07 13.39
CA VAL A 266 -19.23 19.46 14.78
C VAL A 266 -19.64 20.91 15.05
N MET A 267 -19.38 21.83 14.11
CA MET A 267 -19.77 23.23 14.21
C MET A 267 -21.29 23.43 14.08
N LEU A 268 -21.96 22.75 13.14
CA LEU A 268 -23.42 22.82 12.97
C LEU A 268 -24.17 22.31 14.22
N LEU A 269 -23.59 21.35 14.92
CA LEU A 269 -24.08 20.84 16.20
C LEU A 269 -23.74 21.74 17.40
N ASN A 270 -23.01 22.84 17.18
CA ASN A 270 -22.54 23.75 18.23
C ASN A 270 -21.75 23.05 19.36
N LEU A 271 -21.02 21.97 19.02
CA LEU A 271 -20.28 21.18 20.00
C LEU A 271 -19.15 21.93 20.72
N PRO A 272 -18.38 22.83 20.06
CA PRO A 272 -17.31 23.55 20.75
C PRO A 272 -17.81 24.33 21.98
N MET A 273 -18.98 24.96 21.88
CA MET A 273 -19.59 25.70 22.98
C MET A 273 -20.11 24.77 24.08
N LEU A 274 -20.75 23.66 23.71
CA LEU A 274 -21.33 22.71 24.66
C LEU A 274 -20.26 21.93 25.43
N LEU A 275 -19.12 21.66 24.81
CA LEU A 275 -18.02 20.90 25.40
C LEU A 275 -16.91 21.79 25.96
N GLN A 276 -17.11 23.11 25.97
CA GLN A 276 -16.17 24.06 26.55
C GLN A 276 -15.87 23.67 28.02
N GLY A 277 -14.58 23.65 28.37
CA GLY A 277 -14.11 23.23 29.69
C GLY A 277 -14.05 21.71 29.91
N LYS A 278 -14.55 20.88 28.97
CA LYS A 278 -14.41 19.42 28.97
C LYS A 278 -13.42 18.95 27.91
N ILE A 279 -13.58 19.44 26.68
CA ILE A 279 -12.71 19.15 25.53
C ILE A 279 -12.55 20.44 24.74
N ASP A 280 -11.31 20.85 24.50
CA ASP A 280 -11.03 21.98 23.61
C ASP A 280 -11.05 21.51 22.14
N LEU A 281 -12.25 21.41 21.58
CA LEU A 281 -12.43 21.01 20.17
C LEU A 281 -11.81 22.01 19.18
N ALA A 282 -11.66 23.28 19.57
CA ALA A 282 -11.10 24.31 18.70
C ALA A 282 -9.57 24.19 18.62
N ARG A 283 -8.92 23.92 19.75
CA ARG A 283 -7.45 23.76 19.83
C ARG A 283 -7.02 22.35 19.49
N ASP A 284 -7.64 21.34 20.09
CA ASP A 284 -7.18 19.97 20.03
C ASP A 284 -7.89 19.19 18.89
N GLY A 285 -9.01 19.67 18.35
CA GLY A 285 -9.80 18.95 17.35
C GLY A 285 -10.72 17.88 17.95
N MET A 286 -11.51 17.20 17.11
CA MET A 286 -12.40 16.12 17.54
C MET A 286 -11.64 14.79 17.66
N PRO A 287 -11.54 14.17 18.86
CA PRO A 287 -10.93 12.85 19.00
C PRO A 287 -11.83 11.76 18.42
N PHE A 288 -11.24 10.66 17.96
CA PHE A 288 -11.94 9.43 17.59
C PHE A 288 -11.13 8.20 17.95
N ASP A 289 -11.82 7.13 18.34
CA ASP A 289 -11.20 5.84 18.64
C ASP A 289 -10.96 5.05 17.34
N LYS A 290 -11.91 5.16 16.40
CA LYS A 290 -11.90 4.42 15.13
C LYS A 290 -12.53 5.23 14.00
N MET A 291 -11.89 5.28 12.85
CA MET A 291 -12.47 5.70 11.58
C MET A 291 -12.29 4.56 10.57
N ALA A 292 -13.36 4.09 9.93
CA ALA A 292 -13.27 2.96 9.02
C ALA A 292 -14.27 3.06 7.87
N GLY A 293 -13.99 2.35 6.78
CA GLY A 293 -14.92 2.21 5.67
C GLY A 293 -14.40 1.25 4.61
N THR A 294 -15.34 0.65 3.89
CA THR A 294 -15.07 -0.14 2.67
C THR A 294 -15.57 0.66 1.48
N PHE A 295 -14.71 0.80 0.47
CA PHE A 295 -14.96 1.57 -0.73
C PHE A 295 -14.83 0.66 -1.94
N SER A 296 -15.86 0.64 -2.78
CA SER A 296 -15.76 0.11 -4.13
C SER A 296 -15.45 1.25 -5.09
N LEU A 297 -14.53 1.03 -6.01
CA LEU A 297 -14.13 2.01 -7.01
C LEU A 297 -14.63 1.49 -8.36
N LYS A 298 -15.43 2.29 -9.06
CA LYS A 298 -15.93 1.96 -10.39
C LYS A 298 -15.85 3.19 -11.29
N ASP A 299 -15.13 3.07 -12.39
CA ASP A 299 -14.98 4.13 -13.41
C ASP A 299 -14.62 5.50 -12.80
N GLY A 300 -13.71 5.49 -11.81
CA GLY A 300 -13.28 6.70 -11.11
C GLY A 300 -14.24 7.23 -10.04
N VAL A 301 -15.32 6.51 -9.72
CA VAL A 301 -16.26 6.87 -8.63
C VAL A 301 -16.08 5.90 -7.46
N LEU A 302 -15.75 6.44 -6.29
CA LEU A 302 -15.73 5.70 -5.03
C LEU A 302 -17.15 5.63 -4.47
N PHE A 303 -17.58 4.45 -4.04
CA PHE A 303 -18.85 4.21 -3.37
C PHE A 303 -18.60 3.51 -2.04
N SER A 304 -19.24 3.98 -0.98
CA SER A 304 -19.22 3.32 0.32
C SER A 304 -20.60 3.35 0.95
N GLU A 305 -20.94 2.27 1.64
CA GLU A 305 -22.21 2.11 2.35
C GLU A 305 -22.02 2.01 3.86
N ASN A 306 -20.77 1.98 4.35
CA ASN A 306 -20.44 1.59 5.72
C ASN A 306 -19.34 2.46 6.35
N MET A 307 -19.28 3.75 6.00
CA MET A 307 -18.33 4.66 6.63
C MET A 307 -18.71 4.88 8.10
N VAL A 308 -17.71 4.89 8.97
CA VAL A 308 -17.90 5.11 10.42
C VAL A 308 -16.77 5.96 10.99
N VAL A 309 -17.15 6.86 11.90
CA VAL A 309 -16.27 7.56 12.83
C VAL A 309 -16.84 7.31 14.23
N ASP A 310 -16.15 6.48 14.99
CA ASP A 310 -16.45 6.20 16.39
C ASP A 310 -15.64 7.15 17.27
N SER A 311 -16.33 8.03 17.98
CA SER A 311 -15.72 9.01 18.88
C SER A 311 -16.41 8.99 20.23
N PRO A 312 -15.68 9.26 21.33
CA PRO A 312 -16.26 9.36 22.66
C PRO A 312 -17.31 10.48 22.79
N VAL A 313 -17.36 11.41 21.82
CA VAL A 313 -18.27 12.56 21.80
C VAL A 313 -19.52 12.28 20.96
N ILE A 314 -19.32 11.85 19.71
CA ILE A 314 -20.39 11.57 18.74
C ILE A 314 -20.01 10.37 17.88
N LYS A 315 -20.99 9.54 17.53
CA LYS A 315 -20.80 8.53 16.49
C LYS A 315 -21.33 9.07 15.17
N ILE A 316 -20.52 9.04 14.13
CA ILE A 316 -20.90 9.45 12.78
C ILE A 316 -20.81 8.23 11.87
N THR A 317 -21.83 7.98 11.07
CA THR A 317 -21.80 6.98 10.00
C THR A 317 -22.19 7.63 8.69
N GLY A 318 -21.80 7.05 7.56
CA GLY A 318 -22.13 7.62 6.27
C GLY A 318 -22.20 6.60 5.15
N ALA A 319 -22.95 6.97 4.13
CA ALA A 319 -23.07 6.24 2.88
C ALA A 319 -23.17 7.24 1.72
N GLY A 320 -22.54 6.92 0.59
CA GLY A 320 -22.56 7.78 -0.58
C GLY A 320 -21.43 7.50 -1.55
N SER A 321 -21.16 8.50 -2.39
CA SER A 321 -20.14 8.42 -3.42
C SER A 321 -19.25 9.65 -3.48
N TYR A 322 -18.08 9.45 -4.09
CA TYR A 322 -17.15 10.49 -4.46
C TYR A 322 -16.65 10.26 -5.88
N ASP A 323 -17.00 11.15 -6.80
CA ASP A 323 -16.45 11.17 -8.15
C ASP A 323 -15.06 11.82 -8.12
N LEU A 324 -14.01 11.00 -8.25
CA LEU A 324 -12.61 11.44 -8.23
C LEU A 324 -12.26 12.33 -9.43
N THR A 325 -13.02 12.21 -10.52
CA THR A 325 -12.71 12.91 -11.77
C THR A 325 -13.31 14.31 -11.77
N ASN A 326 -14.55 14.44 -11.28
CA ASN A 326 -15.27 15.71 -11.25
C ASN A 326 -15.16 16.41 -9.89
N ASP A 327 -14.47 15.80 -8.93
CA ASP A 327 -14.37 16.24 -7.54
C ASP A 327 -15.78 16.55 -6.97
N GLN A 328 -16.66 15.55 -6.98
CA GLN A 328 -18.04 15.70 -6.51
C GLN A 328 -18.37 14.63 -5.47
N LEU A 329 -18.61 15.09 -4.25
CA LEU A 329 -19.21 14.31 -3.17
C LEU A 329 -20.73 14.30 -3.30
N ASP A 330 -21.32 13.13 -3.03
CA ASP A 330 -22.74 13.01 -2.68
C ASP A 330 -22.87 11.98 -1.56
N VAL A 331 -22.84 12.47 -0.32
CA VAL A 331 -22.78 11.63 0.88
C VAL A 331 -23.84 12.06 1.88
N ILE A 332 -24.50 11.08 2.49
CA ILE A 332 -25.34 11.29 3.67
C ILE A 332 -24.62 10.77 4.89
N TYR A 333 -24.50 11.62 5.91
CA TYR A 333 -24.00 11.24 7.22
C TYR A 333 -25.13 11.23 8.25
N ALA A 334 -25.13 10.21 9.12
CA ALA A 334 -25.94 10.15 10.31
C ALA A 334 -25.04 10.33 11.54
N ALA A 335 -25.40 11.25 12.44
CA ALA A 335 -24.68 11.48 13.68
C ALA A 335 -25.57 11.17 14.87
N SER A 336 -25.02 10.56 15.92
CA SER A 336 -25.73 10.29 17.18
C SER A 336 -24.83 10.57 18.39
N PRO A 337 -25.37 11.20 19.46
CA PRO A 337 -24.63 11.46 20.67
C PRO A 337 -24.61 10.21 21.55
N LEU A 338 -23.44 9.58 21.66
CA LEU A 338 -23.22 8.38 22.46
C LEU A 338 -22.18 8.64 23.56
N GLY A 339 -22.10 7.73 24.53
CA GLY A 339 -21.08 7.79 25.58
C GLY A 339 -21.33 8.87 26.63
N ALA A 340 -20.25 9.33 27.27
CA ALA A 340 -20.29 10.20 28.45
C ALA A 340 -20.96 11.57 28.21
N TYR A 341 -20.95 12.04 26.96
CA TYR A 341 -21.54 13.33 26.58
C TYR A 341 -22.98 13.21 26.07
N SER A 342 -23.54 12.01 26.02
CA SER A 342 -24.85 11.76 25.39
C SER A 342 -25.97 12.62 25.98
N GLN A 343 -26.11 12.71 27.30
CA GLN A 343 -27.17 13.50 27.95
C GLN A 343 -27.10 14.99 27.62
N LEU A 344 -25.88 15.54 27.57
CA LEU A 344 -25.64 16.93 27.23
C LEU A 344 -25.97 17.21 25.77
N LEU A 345 -25.60 16.31 24.86
CA LEU A 345 -25.78 16.52 23.43
C LEU A 345 -27.21 16.26 22.97
N LYS A 346 -27.96 15.39 23.67
CA LYS A 346 -29.39 15.15 23.41
C LYS A 346 -30.27 16.38 23.59
N SER A 347 -29.82 17.43 24.29
CA SER A 347 -30.58 18.68 24.40
C SER A 347 -30.49 19.54 23.14
N ILE A 348 -29.64 19.20 22.17
CA ILE A 348 -29.55 19.92 20.89
C ILE A 348 -30.83 19.63 20.10
N PRO A 349 -31.63 20.65 19.72
CA PRO A 349 -32.88 20.45 18.96
C PRO A 349 -32.70 19.80 17.59
N LEU A 350 -31.45 19.77 17.09
CA LEU A 350 -31.06 19.12 15.85
C LEU A 350 -31.22 17.59 15.89
N PHE A 351 -31.09 17.00 17.08
CA PHE A 351 -31.36 15.58 17.26
C PHE A 351 -32.86 15.37 17.44
N GLY A 352 -33.44 14.57 16.55
CA GLY A 352 -34.75 13.99 16.80
C GLY A 352 -34.63 12.49 16.98
N LYS A 353 -35.67 11.90 17.56
CA LYS A 353 -35.77 10.45 17.72
C LYS A 353 -36.09 9.84 16.36
N LEU A 354 -35.13 9.10 15.80
CA LEU A 354 -35.39 8.16 14.74
C LEU A 354 -35.78 6.82 15.37
N PHE A 355 -36.77 6.16 14.75
CA PHE A 355 -37.36 4.88 15.15
C PHE A 355 -38.37 4.94 16.31
N ALA A 356 -39.57 4.41 16.04
CA ALA A 356 -40.62 4.16 17.04
C ALA A 356 -40.77 2.63 17.20
N GLY A 357 -40.67 2.10 18.42
CA GLY A 357 -40.77 0.66 18.69
C GLY A 357 -40.16 0.24 20.04
N GLU A 358 -40.07 -1.08 20.28
CA GLU A 358 -39.77 -1.73 21.58
C GLU A 358 -38.43 -1.37 22.25
N ARG A 359 -37.56 -0.59 21.61
CA ARG A 359 -36.38 0.02 22.22
C ARG A 359 -36.41 1.54 22.04
N LYS A 360 -35.97 2.28 23.07
CA LYS A 360 -35.86 3.75 23.06
C LYS A 360 -35.20 4.22 21.76
N GLY A 361 -35.90 5.08 21.00
CA GLY A 361 -35.43 5.61 19.73
C GLY A 361 -34.03 6.23 19.83
N ILE A 362 -33.28 6.15 18.73
CA ILE A 362 -31.90 6.67 18.65
C ILE A 362 -31.98 8.14 18.24
N ASP A 363 -31.45 9.01 19.10
CA ASP A 363 -31.32 10.44 18.80
C ASP A 363 -30.32 10.60 17.65
N THR A 364 -30.80 11.09 16.51
CA THR A 364 -30.02 11.12 15.27
C THR A 364 -30.20 12.46 14.55
N ALA A 365 -29.12 12.97 13.97
CA ALA A 365 -29.13 14.10 13.06
C ALA A 365 -28.56 13.65 11.72
N LEU A 366 -29.24 14.02 10.62
CA LEU A 366 -28.82 13.68 9.26
C LEU A 366 -28.22 14.89 8.57
N PHE A 367 -27.16 14.67 7.80
CA PHE A 367 -26.46 15.71 7.05
C PHE A 367 -26.23 15.25 5.62
N ALA A 368 -26.64 16.06 4.64
CA ALA A 368 -26.22 15.92 3.25
C ALA A 368 -24.91 16.68 3.02
N VAL A 369 -23.97 16.04 2.34
CA VAL A 369 -22.67 16.61 2.00
C VAL A 369 -22.51 16.51 0.48
N LYS A 370 -22.46 17.67 -0.18
CA LYS A 370 -22.35 17.76 -1.64
C LYS A 370 -21.29 18.76 -2.09
N GLY A 371 -20.70 18.53 -3.25
CA GLY A 371 -19.70 19.40 -3.88
C GLY A 371 -18.26 18.90 -3.76
N SER A 372 -17.29 19.78 -3.96
CA SER A 372 -15.86 19.48 -3.90
C SER A 372 -15.40 18.95 -2.54
N LEU A 373 -14.42 18.05 -2.52
CA LEU A 373 -13.83 17.53 -1.27
C LEU A 373 -13.15 18.62 -0.43
N GLU A 374 -12.53 19.62 -1.07
CA GLU A 374 -11.89 20.75 -0.41
C GLU A 374 -12.91 21.77 0.15
N GLY A 375 -14.10 21.86 -0.46
CA GLY A 375 -15.11 22.87 -0.15
C GLY A 375 -16.56 22.39 -0.15
N PRO A 376 -16.91 21.26 0.48
CA PRO A 376 -18.24 20.67 0.40
C PRO A 376 -19.25 21.52 1.16
N LYS A 377 -20.48 21.56 0.66
CA LYS A 377 -21.64 22.08 1.37
C LYS A 377 -22.21 21.00 2.27
N VAL A 378 -22.22 21.27 3.57
CA VAL A 378 -22.81 20.39 4.59
C VAL A 378 -24.15 21.00 5.02
N THR A 379 -25.25 20.27 4.82
CA THR A 379 -26.61 20.74 5.08
C THR A 379 -27.31 19.77 6.02
N TYR A 380 -27.87 20.26 7.13
CA TYR A 380 -28.73 19.46 8.00
C TYR A 380 -30.04 19.10 7.28
N LEU A 381 -30.48 17.86 7.44
CA LEU A 381 -31.73 17.34 6.91
C LEU A 381 -32.72 17.12 8.06
N PRO A 382 -33.78 17.95 8.18
CA PRO A 382 -34.77 17.78 9.24
C PRO A 382 -35.45 16.42 9.18
N LEU A 383 -35.47 15.69 10.30
CA LEU A 383 -36.09 14.36 10.35
C LEU A 383 -37.58 14.36 9.99
N LYS A 384 -38.28 15.46 10.29
CA LYS A 384 -39.70 15.65 9.94
C LYS A 384 -39.94 15.64 8.43
N SER A 385 -38.94 15.99 7.63
CA SER A 385 -39.00 15.94 6.16
C SER A 385 -38.97 14.52 5.60
N PHE A 386 -38.75 13.50 6.45
CA PHE A 386 -38.71 12.08 6.09
C PHE A 386 -39.90 11.28 6.67
N ALA A 387 -41.03 11.96 6.96
CA ALA A 387 -42.21 11.33 7.55
C ALA A 387 -42.78 10.13 6.75
N THR A 388 -42.38 9.97 5.49
CA THR A 388 -42.73 8.83 4.61
C THR A 388 -41.77 7.64 4.72
N GLY A 389 -40.75 7.70 5.58
CA GLY A 389 -39.68 6.70 5.70
C GLY A 389 -38.36 7.15 5.06
N LEU A 390 -37.25 6.57 5.53
CA LEU A 390 -35.91 6.79 4.97
C LEU A 390 -35.70 5.87 3.76
N THR A 391 -35.03 6.36 2.72
CA THR A 391 -34.69 5.57 1.53
C THR A 391 -33.25 5.86 1.08
N GLY A 392 -32.67 4.95 0.29
CA GLY A 392 -31.35 5.12 -0.31
C GLY A 392 -30.21 5.33 0.71
N LEU A 393 -29.33 6.29 0.42
CA LEU A 393 -28.15 6.59 1.25
C LEU A 393 -28.49 6.96 2.70
N ALA A 394 -29.65 7.58 2.93
CA ALA A 394 -30.07 7.95 4.28
C ALA A 394 -30.41 6.71 5.11
N GLN A 395 -31.08 5.73 4.51
CA GLN A 395 -31.37 4.45 5.16
C GLN A 395 -30.06 3.71 5.48
N LEU A 396 -29.14 3.62 4.52
CA LEU A 396 -27.84 2.97 4.72
C LEU A 396 -27.03 3.61 5.85
N ALA A 397 -26.89 4.95 5.85
CA ALA A 397 -26.15 5.64 6.89
C ALA A 397 -26.72 5.35 8.29
N VAL A 398 -28.06 5.32 8.44
CA VAL A 398 -28.70 5.03 9.73
C VAL A 398 -28.66 3.54 10.09
N ASP A 399 -28.74 2.63 9.12
CA ASP A 399 -28.60 1.19 9.38
C ASP A 399 -27.20 0.84 9.88
N VAL A 400 -26.16 1.43 9.30
CA VAL A 400 -24.78 1.29 9.79
C VAL A 400 -24.67 1.82 11.21
N LEU A 401 -25.29 2.97 11.50
CA LEU A 401 -25.30 3.55 12.85
C LEU A 401 -25.93 2.59 13.85
N LYS A 402 -27.12 2.07 13.52
CA LYS A 402 -27.86 1.10 14.33
C LYS A 402 -27.00 -0.15 14.59
N ASN A 403 -26.45 -0.75 13.54
CA ASN A 403 -25.64 -1.95 13.67
C ASN A 403 -24.39 -1.70 14.52
N THR A 404 -23.70 -0.58 14.31
CA THR A 404 -22.50 -0.22 15.08
C THR A 404 -22.80 0.04 16.56
N ILE A 405 -24.01 0.50 16.90
CA ILE A 405 -24.44 0.71 18.29
C ILE A 405 -24.88 -0.61 18.94
N LEU A 406 -25.56 -1.47 18.18
CA LEU A 406 -26.17 -2.69 18.69
C LEU A 406 -25.21 -3.89 18.70
N LEU A 407 -24.10 -3.85 17.95
CA LEU A 407 -23.10 -4.90 17.94
C LEU A 407 -22.40 -5.00 19.31
N PRO A 408 -22.41 -6.18 19.96
CA PRO A 408 -21.60 -6.45 21.15
C PRO A 408 -20.13 -6.11 20.88
N LYS A 409 -19.46 -5.47 21.85
CA LYS A 409 -18.05 -5.05 21.74
C LYS A 409 -17.12 -6.21 21.35
N GLU A 410 -17.48 -7.44 21.69
CA GLU A 410 -16.77 -8.69 21.41
C GLU A 410 -16.66 -9.05 19.91
N LEU A 411 -17.53 -8.50 19.06
CA LEU A 411 -17.55 -8.77 17.61
C LEU A 411 -16.81 -7.71 16.76
N ILE A 412 -16.37 -6.60 17.38
CA ILE A 412 -15.75 -5.44 16.71
C ILE A 412 -14.21 -5.48 16.83
N ALA A 413 -13.66 -6.38 17.65
CA ALA A 413 -12.22 -6.63 17.73
C ALA A 413 -11.71 -7.23 16.40
N PRO A 414 -10.53 -6.83 15.89
CA PRO A 414 -9.90 -7.48 14.75
C PRO A 414 -9.75 -8.99 15.03
N ALA A 415 -9.83 -9.81 13.98
CA ALA A 415 -9.63 -11.26 14.10
C ALA A 415 -8.27 -11.67 14.70
N ASP A 416 -7.32 -10.74 14.83
CA ASP A 416 -5.99 -10.94 15.44
C ASP A 416 -5.98 -10.99 16.98
N GLU A 417 -7.09 -10.65 17.66
CA GLU A 417 -7.18 -10.76 19.14
C GLU A 417 -7.90 -12.03 19.62
N ARG A 418 -8.31 -12.92 18.71
CA ARG A 418 -8.69 -14.28 19.12
C ARG A 418 -7.42 -15.02 19.48
N ALA A 419 -7.09 -15.03 20.77
CA ALA A 419 -6.16 -16.01 21.32
C ALA A 419 -6.55 -17.39 20.78
N PRO A 420 -5.58 -18.22 20.32
CA PRO A 420 -5.90 -19.57 19.90
C PRO A 420 -6.62 -20.26 21.05
N GLU A 421 -7.84 -20.72 20.80
CA GLU A 421 -8.52 -21.64 21.71
C GLU A 421 -7.54 -22.78 22.00
N PRO A 422 -7.28 -23.13 23.27
CA PRO A 422 -6.46 -24.29 23.57
C PRO A 422 -7.09 -25.49 22.87
N ALA A 423 -6.28 -26.17 22.06
CA ALA A 423 -6.70 -27.36 21.34
C ALA A 423 -7.27 -28.36 22.34
N THR A 424 -8.60 -28.50 22.37
CA THR A 424 -9.25 -29.58 23.08
C THR A 424 -8.85 -30.86 22.35
N ASP A 425 -8.06 -31.68 23.02
CA ASP A 425 -7.58 -32.97 22.55
C ASP A 425 -8.78 -33.90 22.36
N GLN A 426 -9.38 -33.87 21.16
CA GLN A 426 -10.36 -34.84 20.72
C GLN A 426 -9.70 -35.73 19.68
N ALA A 427 -9.35 -36.94 20.13
CA ALA A 427 -8.84 -38.00 19.28
C ALA A 427 -9.81 -38.28 18.11
N PRO A 428 -9.30 -38.60 16.90
CA PRO A 428 -10.15 -38.85 15.74
C PRO A 428 -11.03 -40.10 15.95
N PRO A 429 -12.27 -40.12 15.44
CA PRO A 429 -13.08 -41.32 15.47
C PRO A 429 -12.44 -42.43 14.63
N SER A 430 -12.17 -43.55 15.30
CA SER A 430 -11.62 -44.78 14.73
C SER A 430 -12.54 -45.38 13.66
N LEU A 431 -11.98 -45.59 12.47
CA LEU A 431 -12.58 -46.33 11.36
C LEU A 431 -12.85 -47.78 11.77
N VAL A 432 -14.11 -48.18 11.73
CA VAL A 432 -14.58 -49.56 11.85
C VAL A 432 -14.06 -50.35 10.64
N LYS A 433 -13.25 -51.40 10.89
CA LYS A 433 -13.04 -52.50 9.94
C LYS A 433 -13.66 -53.76 10.51
N GLU A 434 -14.66 -54.23 9.80
CA GLU A 434 -15.33 -55.51 9.96
C GLU A 434 -14.49 -56.61 9.27
N ASN A 435 -14.08 -57.63 10.04
CA ASN A 435 -14.12 -59.06 9.64
C ASN A 435 -13.59 -59.96 10.78
N ALA A 436 -14.40 -60.97 11.10
CA ALA A 436 -14.32 -61.98 12.17
C ALA A 436 -13.20 -63.04 11.94
N PRO A 437 -13.08 -64.18 12.68
CA PRO A 437 -13.82 -64.69 13.86
C PRO A 437 -12.89 -65.21 15.02
N PRO A 438 -13.42 -65.80 16.12
CA PRO A 438 -12.82 -65.78 17.47
C PRO A 438 -12.03 -67.05 17.81
N SER A 439 -11.33 -67.07 18.97
CA SER A 439 -11.55 -68.03 20.09
C SER A 439 -10.39 -68.08 21.11
N VAL A 440 -10.77 -68.41 22.36
CA VAL A 440 -10.03 -69.10 23.46
C VAL A 440 -9.09 -68.30 24.39
N GLU A 441 -9.61 -68.03 25.59
CA GLU A 441 -9.17 -68.57 26.90
C GLU A 441 -7.67 -68.86 27.16
N THR A 442 -7.07 -68.24 28.20
CA THR A 442 -6.50 -68.93 29.40
C THR A 442 -5.51 -68.04 30.19
N ASP A 443 -5.78 -67.98 31.50
CA ASP A 443 -4.91 -68.05 32.69
C ASP A 443 -3.52 -67.39 32.81
N HIS A 444 -3.42 -66.67 33.96
CA HIS A 444 -2.35 -66.60 34.97
C HIS A 444 -0.86 -66.61 34.58
N VAL A 445 -0.08 -65.70 35.22
CA VAL A 445 0.99 -66.01 36.20
C VAL A 445 1.61 -64.70 36.76
N ALA A 446 1.99 -64.76 38.04
CA ALA A 446 2.50 -63.70 38.92
C ALA A 446 3.98 -63.27 38.64
N PRO A 447 4.51 -62.21 39.32
CA PRO A 447 5.67 -61.41 38.87
C PRO A 447 7.00 -61.73 39.59
N PRO A 448 8.12 -61.12 39.16
CA PRO A 448 9.31 -60.94 39.99
C PRO A 448 9.74 -59.45 40.13
N PRO A 449 10.69 -59.12 41.05
CA PRO A 449 10.54 -58.02 41.99
C PRO A 449 11.38 -56.75 41.71
N GLN A 450 11.08 -55.70 42.50
CA GLN A 450 11.79 -54.43 42.61
C GLN A 450 13.21 -54.59 43.19
N VAL A 451 14.13 -53.72 42.75
CA VAL A 451 15.40 -53.42 43.43
C VAL A 451 15.57 -51.89 43.52
N ASP A 452 16.13 -51.50 44.65
CA ASP A 452 16.08 -50.23 45.37
C ASP A 452 16.68 -48.96 44.72
N GLN A 453 16.18 -47.85 45.27
CA GLN A 453 16.66 -46.46 45.21
C GLN A 453 18.09 -46.29 45.76
N VAL A 454 18.77 -45.19 45.37
CA VAL A 454 19.67 -44.33 46.19
C VAL A 454 20.08 -43.08 45.36
N PRO A 455 20.37 -41.91 45.98
CA PRO A 455 19.77 -40.62 45.60
C PRO A 455 20.72 -39.55 44.99
N GLN A 456 20.11 -38.44 44.56
CA GLN A 456 20.72 -37.18 44.12
C GLN A 456 21.68 -36.54 45.14
N PRO A 457 22.63 -35.70 44.66
CA PRO A 457 23.10 -34.55 45.40
C PRO A 457 22.85 -33.21 44.70
N SER A 458 22.79 -32.20 45.56
CA SER A 458 22.30 -30.83 45.45
C SER A 458 23.19 -29.86 44.67
N ALA A 459 22.57 -28.78 44.19
CA ALA A 459 23.19 -27.61 43.58
C ALA A 459 24.11 -26.81 44.53
N PRO A 460 25.00 -25.96 43.98
CA PRO A 460 25.48 -24.78 44.68
C PRO A 460 25.04 -23.46 44.01
N SER A 461 24.81 -22.50 44.89
CA SER A 461 24.44 -21.10 44.70
C SER A 461 25.56 -20.24 44.10
N SER A 462 25.16 -19.18 43.39
CA SER A 462 25.99 -18.09 42.87
C SER A 462 26.72 -17.30 43.96
N PRO A 463 27.73 -16.51 43.55
CA PRO A 463 27.52 -15.06 43.46
C PRO A 463 27.52 -14.51 42.03
#